data_AF-W0I4Q8-F1
#
_entry.id   AF-W0I4Q8-F1
#
_cell.length_a   1.000
_cell.length_b   1.000
_cell.length_c   1.000
_cell.angle_alpha   90.00
_cell.angle_beta   90.00
_cell.angle_gamma   90.00
#
_symmetry.space_group_name_H-M   'P 1'
#
loop_
_entity.id
_entity.type
_entity.pdbx_description
1 polymer ?
#
loop_
_entity_poly.entity_id
_entity_poly.type
_entity_poly.pdbx_seq_one_letter_code
_entity_poly.pdbx_strand_id
1 'polypeptide(L)'
;MRNTRIALCSAALLCVSLSFASFVRADDAVATPLAQPQPDANTNTNTNTNTNTNTNTNYDLDPIVVNYQQYKIGDNLPEQYLDKSYTIVEWQKRHLPAPQENTHWAYINANYILITNDSAKIVQAKSGEIFFRG
;
A
#
# COMPACT_ATOMS: atom_id res chain seq x y z
N MET A 1 -21.17 38.46 0.64
CA MET A 1 -20.17 38.95 -0.33
C MET A 1 -19.00 37.96 -0.25
N ARG A 2 -18.67 37.22 -1.34
CA ARG A 2 -17.57 37.50 -2.30
C ARG A 2 -16.22 37.76 -1.61
N ASN A 3 -15.05 37.23 -1.98
CA ASN A 3 -14.48 36.39 -3.07
C ASN A 3 -13.13 35.82 -2.49
N THR A 4 -12.35 34.86 -3.01
CA THR A 4 -12.45 33.77 -4.02
C THR A 4 -11.17 32.90 -3.87
N ARG A 5 -11.17 31.61 -4.27
CA ARG A 5 -9.95 30.76 -4.29
C ARG A 5 -8.98 31.18 -5.40
N ILE A 6 -7.67 31.21 -5.12
CA ILE A 6 -6.61 31.08 -6.14
C ILE A 6 -5.58 30.07 -5.64
N ALA A 7 -5.31 29.04 -6.44
CA ALA A 7 -4.21 28.11 -6.25
C ALA A 7 -3.00 28.60 -7.07
N LEU A 8 -1.79 28.30 -6.58
CA LEU A 8 -0.55 28.54 -7.30
C LEU A 8 0.27 27.25 -7.27
N CYS A 9 0.21 26.49 -8.35
CA CYS A 9 1.16 25.42 -8.61
C CYS A 9 2.51 26.04 -8.96
N SER A 10 3.60 25.52 -8.41
CA SER A 10 4.94 25.80 -8.92
C SER A 10 5.75 24.51 -8.87
N ALA A 11 5.95 23.94 -10.05
CA ALA A 11 6.80 22.78 -10.22
C ALA A 11 8.27 23.22 -10.19
N ALA A 12 9.09 22.49 -9.46
CA ALA A 12 10.55 22.58 -9.54
C ALA A 12 11.12 21.16 -9.53
N LEU A 13 11.28 20.56 -10.71
CA LEU A 13 12.20 19.44 -10.87
C LEU A 13 13.62 19.96 -10.66
N LEU A 14 14.36 19.34 -9.75
CA LEU A 14 15.82 19.46 -9.70
C LEU A 14 16.42 18.05 -9.71
N CYS A 15 16.99 17.69 -10.86
CA CYS A 15 17.73 16.46 -11.03
C CYS A 15 19.04 16.54 -10.24
N VAL A 16 19.25 15.64 -9.27
CA VAL A 16 20.57 15.44 -8.68
C VAL A 16 21.39 14.53 -9.59
N SER A 17 22.46 15.08 -10.14
CA SER A 17 23.36 14.43 -11.09
C SER A 17 24.19 13.31 -10.47
N LEU A 18 24.35 12.20 -11.19
CA LEU A 18 25.35 11.17 -10.87
C LEU A 18 26.76 11.75 -11.01
N SER A 19 27.61 11.51 -10.01
CA SER A 19 29.06 11.69 -10.12
C SER A 19 29.74 10.32 -10.08
N PHE A 20 30.19 9.85 -11.23
CA PHE A 20 31.10 8.69 -11.31
C PHE A 20 32.51 9.13 -10.96
N ALA A 21 33.12 8.49 -9.96
CA ALA A 21 34.54 8.64 -9.65
C ALA A 21 35.27 7.32 -9.99
N SER A 22 35.74 7.20 -11.23
CA SER A 22 36.54 6.06 -11.68
C SER A 22 38.00 6.26 -11.32
N PHE A 23 38.51 5.55 -10.31
CA PHE A 23 39.94 5.48 -10.03
C PHE A 23 40.52 4.20 -10.65
N VAL A 24 41.05 4.31 -11.87
CA VAL A 24 41.87 3.24 -12.46
C VAL A 24 43.33 3.48 -12.09
N ARG A 25 43.95 2.50 -11.44
CA ARG A 25 45.41 2.33 -11.41
C ARG A 25 45.75 1.07 -12.17
N ALA A 26 46.63 1.17 -13.15
CA ALA A 26 47.20 0.02 -13.85
C ALA A 26 48.37 -0.56 -13.04
N ASP A 27 48.48 -1.88 -13.00
CA ASP A 27 49.68 -2.62 -13.43
C ASP A 27 49.33 -4.11 -13.65
N ASP A 28 50.20 -4.86 -14.32
CA ASP A 28 50.02 -6.24 -14.79
C ASP A 28 49.54 -7.28 -13.76
N ALA A 29 48.48 -8.02 -14.10
CA ALA A 29 48.34 -9.46 -13.83
C ALA A 29 47.18 -10.08 -14.62
N VAL A 30 47.40 -11.24 -15.26
CA VAL A 30 46.31 -12.01 -15.88
C VAL A 30 45.50 -12.72 -14.78
N ALA A 31 44.23 -12.36 -14.62
CA ALA A 31 43.31 -13.02 -13.70
C ALA A 31 41.89 -13.06 -14.29
N THR A 32 41.30 -14.26 -14.29
CA THR A 32 39.92 -14.54 -14.68
C THR A 32 38.94 -13.67 -13.87
N PRO A 33 37.90 -13.08 -14.48
CA PRO A 33 36.86 -12.39 -13.72
C PRO A 33 36.03 -13.41 -12.92
N LEU A 34 36.43 -13.66 -11.67
CA LEU A 34 35.57 -14.30 -10.68
C LEU A 34 34.44 -13.33 -10.33
N ALA A 35 33.20 -13.85 -10.31
CA ALA A 35 32.00 -13.05 -10.10
C ALA A 35 32.05 -12.27 -8.78
N GLN A 36 31.84 -10.95 -8.85
CA GLN A 36 31.58 -10.13 -7.67
C GLN A 36 30.12 -10.34 -7.25
N PRO A 37 29.83 -10.70 -5.99
CA PRO A 37 28.46 -10.71 -5.48
C PRO A 37 27.93 -9.27 -5.44
N GLN A 38 27.02 -8.96 -6.37
CA GLN A 38 26.22 -7.75 -6.27
C GLN A 38 25.28 -7.91 -5.07
N PRO A 39 25.25 -7.00 -4.09
CA PRO A 39 24.26 -7.08 -3.02
C PRO A 39 22.87 -6.88 -3.64
N ASP A 40 22.02 -7.89 -3.51
CA ASP A 40 20.66 -7.85 -4.03
C ASP A 40 19.87 -6.72 -3.36
N ALA A 41 19.72 -5.60 -4.06
CA ALA A 41 18.75 -4.56 -3.75
C ALA A 41 17.32 -5.04 -4.08
N ASN A 42 16.95 -6.20 -3.54
CA ASN A 42 15.58 -6.69 -3.50
C ASN A 42 14.79 -5.95 -2.41
N THR A 43 14.65 -4.64 -2.58
CA THR A 43 13.47 -3.96 -2.06
C THR A 43 12.29 -4.43 -2.90
N ASN A 44 11.70 -5.56 -2.49
CA ASN A 44 10.37 -5.96 -2.91
C ASN A 44 9.37 -4.94 -2.37
N THR A 45 9.30 -3.78 -3.02
CA THR A 45 8.13 -2.91 -2.97
C THR A 45 7.03 -3.67 -3.68
N ASN A 46 6.36 -4.54 -2.93
CA ASN A 46 5.19 -5.28 -3.36
C ASN A 46 4.05 -4.27 -3.52
N THR A 47 4.11 -3.49 -4.60
CA THR A 47 3.08 -2.56 -5.01
C THR A 47 1.86 -3.41 -5.31
N ASN A 48 0.90 -3.41 -4.38
CA ASN A 48 -0.41 -4.00 -4.60
C ASN A 48 -1.24 -3.08 -5.53
N THR A 49 -0.63 -2.70 -6.66
CA THR A 49 -1.25 -2.04 -7.81
C THR A 49 -2.02 -3.11 -8.56
N ASN A 50 -3.21 -3.44 -8.07
CA ASN A 50 -4.16 -4.27 -8.78
C ASN A 50 -4.81 -3.44 -9.92
N THR A 51 -3.97 -2.93 -10.82
CA THR A 51 -4.38 -2.18 -12.02
C THR A 51 -4.79 -3.17 -13.09
N ASN A 52 -5.97 -3.78 -12.93
CA ASN A 52 -6.61 -4.55 -13.97
C ASN A 52 -7.85 -3.81 -14.47
N THR A 53 -7.66 -3.01 -15.52
CA THR A 53 -8.75 -2.34 -16.23
C THR A 53 -9.56 -3.36 -17.02
N ASN A 54 -10.55 -3.97 -16.38
CA ASN A 54 -11.56 -4.78 -17.05
C ASN A 54 -12.93 -4.62 -16.39
N THR A 55 -14.00 -4.62 -17.18
CA THR A 55 -15.32 -4.05 -16.83
C THR A 55 -16.20 -4.99 -16.00
N ASN A 56 -15.66 -5.52 -14.90
CA ASN A 56 -16.39 -6.05 -13.75
C ASN A 56 -15.43 -6.05 -12.54
N THR A 57 -15.28 -4.89 -11.90
CA THR A 57 -14.29 -4.68 -10.84
C THR A 57 -14.72 -5.39 -9.55
N ASN A 58 -14.22 -6.62 -9.35
CA ASN A 58 -14.25 -7.21 -8.02
C ASN A 58 -13.23 -6.49 -7.13
N TYR A 59 -13.72 -5.94 -6.01
CA TYR A 59 -12.91 -5.21 -5.05
C TYR A 59 -12.46 -6.08 -3.86
N ASP A 60 -12.95 -7.32 -3.72
CA ASP A 60 -12.59 -8.19 -2.59
C ASP A 60 -11.10 -8.57 -2.59
N LEU A 61 -10.51 -8.67 -1.39
CA LEU A 61 -9.09 -8.98 -1.18
C LEU A 61 -8.89 -10.25 -0.33
N ASP A 62 -8.26 -11.27 -0.91
CA ASP A 62 -7.57 -12.36 -0.22
C ASP A 62 -6.42 -12.82 -1.14
N PRO A 63 -5.14 -12.77 -0.71
CA PRO A 63 -4.67 -12.32 0.59
C PRO A 63 -4.65 -10.80 0.76
N ILE A 64 -4.44 -10.36 2.00
CA ILE A 64 -4.35 -8.95 2.40
C ILE A 64 -2.92 -8.69 2.91
N VAL A 65 -2.35 -7.51 2.64
CA VAL A 65 -1.05 -7.11 3.18
C VAL A 65 -1.23 -5.95 4.15
N VAL A 66 -0.86 -6.15 5.41
CA VAL A 66 -0.90 -5.15 6.49
C VAL A 66 0.49 -5.05 7.08
N ASN A 67 1.07 -3.84 7.09
CA ASN A 67 2.44 -3.57 7.58
C ASN A 67 3.49 -4.60 7.10
N TYR A 68 3.54 -4.85 5.78
CA TYR A 68 4.44 -5.82 5.14
C TYR A 68 4.24 -7.29 5.54
N GLN A 69 3.22 -7.62 6.34
CA GLN A 69 2.84 -8.99 6.68
C GLN A 69 1.59 -9.40 5.88
N GLN A 70 1.52 -10.66 5.48
CA GLN A 70 0.42 -11.21 4.70
C GLN A 70 -0.58 -11.93 5.61
N TYR A 71 -1.86 -11.60 5.45
CA TYR A 71 -2.98 -12.16 6.20
C TYR A 71 -4.07 -12.69 5.25
N LYS A 72 -4.92 -13.56 5.77
CA LYS A 72 -6.07 -14.17 5.12
C LYS A 72 -7.37 -13.84 5.84
N ILE A 73 -8.50 -14.08 5.18
CA ILE A 73 -9.80 -14.06 5.86
C ILE A 73 -9.79 -15.13 6.96
N GLY A 74 -10.22 -14.77 8.16
CA GLY A 74 -10.18 -15.60 9.36
C GLY A 74 -8.96 -15.40 10.25
N ASP A 75 -7.88 -14.77 9.77
CA ASP A 75 -6.72 -14.40 10.61
C ASP A 75 -7.06 -13.23 11.54
N ASN A 76 -6.21 -13.02 12.56
CA ASN A 76 -6.34 -11.92 13.52
C ASN A 76 -5.26 -10.87 13.27
N LEU A 77 -5.67 -9.60 13.13
CA LEU A 77 -4.75 -8.47 13.10
C LEU A 77 -4.27 -8.11 14.53
N PRO A 78 -3.14 -7.38 14.67
CA PRO A 78 -2.73 -6.79 15.94
C PRO A 78 -3.81 -5.89 16.56
N GLU A 79 -3.95 -5.95 17.89
CA GLU A 79 -5.00 -5.27 18.67
C GLU A 79 -5.09 -3.75 18.42
N GLN A 80 -3.97 -3.10 18.07
CA GLN A 80 -3.92 -1.68 17.71
C GLN A 80 -4.92 -1.27 16.62
N TYR A 81 -5.33 -2.19 15.75
CA TYR A 81 -6.29 -1.93 14.68
C TYR A 81 -7.76 -1.92 15.14
N LEU A 82 -8.04 -2.26 16.41
CA LEU A 82 -9.34 -2.07 17.05
C LEU A 82 -9.58 -0.62 17.51
N ASP A 83 -8.55 0.22 17.52
CA ASP A 83 -8.70 1.62 17.94
C ASP A 83 -9.63 2.39 16.98
N LYS A 84 -10.41 3.30 17.57
CA LYS A 84 -11.37 4.17 16.89
C LYS A 84 -10.74 5.07 15.84
N SER A 85 -9.42 5.27 15.90
CA SER A 85 -8.63 5.95 14.88
C SER A 85 -8.64 5.24 13.51
N TYR A 86 -8.82 3.91 13.49
CA TYR A 86 -8.95 3.12 12.27
C TYR A 86 -10.41 2.91 11.85
N THR A 87 -11.37 2.99 12.78
CA THR A 87 -12.78 2.71 12.56
C THR A 87 -13.46 3.67 11.56
N ILE A 88 -14.17 3.10 10.59
CA ILE A 88 -14.94 3.80 9.57
C ILE A 88 -16.42 3.77 9.93
N VAL A 89 -16.95 4.92 10.36
CA VAL A 89 -18.39 5.09 10.65
C VAL A 89 -19.20 5.30 9.36
N GLU A 90 -18.70 6.12 8.43
CA GLU A 90 -19.42 6.52 7.21
C GLU A 90 -19.21 5.53 6.04
N TRP A 91 -19.47 4.25 6.28
CA TRP A 91 -19.22 3.17 5.31
C TRP A 91 -20.01 3.32 3.99
N GLN A 92 -21.23 3.89 4.04
CA GLN A 92 -22.08 4.12 2.87
C GLN A 92 -21.41 5.04 1.84
N LYS A 93 -20.74 6.10 2.29
CA LYS A 93 -20.05 7.08 1.43
C LYS A 93 -18.83 6.49 0.70
N ARG A 94 -18.41 5.29 1.08
CA ARG A 94 -17.28 4.55 0.50
C ARG A 94 -17.75 3.34 -0.31
N HIS A 95 -19.06 3.23 -0.53
CA HIS A 95 -19.70 2.15 -1.26
C HIS A 95 -19.44 0.74 -0.66
N LEU A 96 -19.06 0.68 0.62
CA LEU A 96 -18.92 -0.57 1.36
C LEU A 96 -20.31 -1.17 1.66
N PRO A 97 -20.43 -2.50 1.85
CA PRO A 97 -21.64 -3.08 2.42
C PRO A 97 -21.72 -2.77 3.93
N ALA A 98 -22.91 -2.91 4.50
CA ALA A 98 -23.10 -2.77 5.94
C ALA A 98 -22.18 -3.74 6.71
N PRO A 99 -21.55 -3.30 7.82
CA PRO A 99 -20.81 -4.21 8.69
C PRO A 99 -21.74 -5.26 9.29
N GLN A 100 -21.18 -6.43 9.58
CA GLN A 100 -21.89 -7.52 10.27
C GLN A 100 -22.00 -7.22 11.79
N GLU A 101 -22.82 -7.99 12.50
CA GLU A 101 -22.91 -7.87 13.95
C GLU A 101 -21.54 -8.06 14.62
N ASN A 102 -21.26 -7.23 15.64
CA ASN A 102 -19.98 -7.15 16.34
C ASN A 102 -18.72 -6.97 15.44
N THR A 103 -18.87 -6.32 14.29
CA THR A 103 -17.76 -5.94 13.41
C THR A 103 -17.75 -4.45 13.09
N HIS A 104 -16.59 -3.94 12.65
CA HIS A 104 -16.49 -2.63 12.03
C HIS A 104 -15.51 -2.64 10.85
N TRP A 105 -15.70 -1.70 9.93
CA TRP A 105 -14.73 -1.45 8.86
C TRP A 105 -13.56 -0.63 9.41
N ALA A 106 -12.34 -1.08 9.17
CA ALA A 106 -11.09 -0.38 9.49
C ALA A 106 -10.38 0.08 8.20
N TYR A 107 -9.78 1.28 8.20
CA TYR A 107 -8.96 1.76 7.07
C TYR A 107 -7.47 1.47 7.31
N ILE A 108 -6.92 0.50 6.58
CA ILE A 108 -5.57 -0.04 6.82
C ILE A 108 -4.85 -0.22 5.49
N ASN A 109 -3.63 0.33 5.37
CA ASN A 109 -2.79 0.21 4.18
C ASN A 109 -3.54 0.56 2.86
N ALA A 110 -4.29 1.66 2.87
CA ALA A 110 -5.16 2.12 1.78
C ALA A 110 -6.34 1.20 1.43
N ASN A 111 -6.61 0.14 2.21
CA ASN A 111 -7.72 -0.79 2.01
C ASN A 111 -8.75 -0.69 3.14
N TYR A 112 -9.92 -1.27 2.89
CA TYR A 112 -11.01 -1.38 3.84
C TYR A 112 -11.07 -2.83 4.35
N ILE A 113 -10.87 -3.05 5.65
CA ILE A 113 -10.87 -4.40 6.25
C ILE A 113 -11.99 -4.46 7.28
N LEU A 114 -12.92 -5.41 7.13
CA LEU A 114 -13.97 -5.69 8.10
C LEU A 114 -13.41 -6.61 9.17
N ILE A 115 -13.38 -6.14 10.42
CA ILE A 115 -12.83 -6.89 11.55
C ILE A 115 -13.82 -7.03 12.71
N THR A 116 -13.72 -8.12 13.47
CA THR A 116 -14.46 -8.28 14.73
C THR A 116 -13.95 -7.34 15.80
N ASN A 117 -14.85 -6.80 16.63
CA ASN A 117 -14.51 -5.84 17.68
C ASN A 117 -13.65 -6.45 18.81
N ASP A 118 -13.78 -7.75 19.08
CA ASP A 118 -13.17 -8.37 20.27
C ASP A 118 -11.73 -8.85 20.04
N SER A 119 -11.35 -9.12 18.79
CA SER A 119 -10.09 -9.81 18.47
C SER A 119 -9.42 -9.37 17.16
N ALA A 120 -9.98 -8.39 16.46
CA ALA A 120 -9.54 -7.95 15.14
C ALA A 120 -9.48 -9.09 14.10
N LYS A 121 -10.36 -10.09 14.22
CA LYS A 121 -10.46 -11.18 13.24
C LYS A 121 -10.99 -10.61 11.92
N ILE A 122 -10.27 -10.87 10.84
CA ILE A 122 -10.64 -10.44 9.48
C ILE A 122 -11.83 -11.26 9.00
N VAL A 123 -12.93 -10.57 8.70
CA VAL A 123 -14.17 -11.17 8.17
C VAL A 123 -14.30 -10.93 6.65
N GLN A 124 -13.85 -9.77 6.18
CA GLN A 124 -13.82 -9.40 4.76
C GLN A 124 -12.73 -8.33 4.55
N ALA A 125 -12.20 -8.21 3.34
CA ALA A 125 -11.43 -7.04 2.95
C ALA A 125 -11.77 -6.59 1.53
N LYS A 126 -11.66 -5.29 1.29
CA LYS A 126 -11.97 -4.63 0.03
C LYS A 126 -10.90 -3.59 -0.30
N SER A 127 -10.50 -3.54 -1.57
CA SER A 127 -9.56 -2.56 -2.10
C SER A 127 -10.04 -1.13 -1.89
N GLY A 128 -9.12 -0.20 -1.60
CA GLY A 128 -9.40 1.24 -1.53
C GLY A 128 -10.08 1.79 -2.78
N GLU A 129 -9.79 1.20 -3.95
CA GLU A 129 -10.35 1.57 -5.25
C GLU A 129 -11.89 1.54 -5.30
N ILE A 130 -12.53 0.81 -4.39
CA ILE A 130 -13.99 0.75 -4.27
C ILE A 130 -14.61 2.13 -3.97
N PHE A 131 -13.83 3.05 -3.40
CA PHE A 131 -14.22 4.44 -3.13
C PHE A 131 -14.47 5.23 -4.42
N PHE A 132 -13.81 4.86 -5.53
CA PHE A 132 -13.91 5.57 -6.81
C PHE A 132 -14.92 4.94 -7.77
N ARG A 133 -15.72 3.96 -7.33
CA ARG A 133 -16.75 3.35 -8.17
C ARG A 133 -17.95 4.31 -8.31
N GLY A 134 -18.16 4.83 -9.52
CA GLY A 134 -19.23 5.76 -9.88
C GLY A 134 -19.77 5.45 -11.27
#